data_AF-A0A699U6P9-F1
#
_entry.id   AF-A0A699U6P9-F1
#
_cell.length_a   1.000
_cell.length_b   1.000
_cell.length_c   1.000
_cell.angle_alpha   90.00
_cell.angle_beta   90.00
_cell.angle_gamma   90.00
#
_symmetry.space_group_name_H-M   'P 1'
#
loop_
_entity.id
_entity.type
_entity.pdbx_description
1 polymer ?
#
loop_
_entity_poly.entity_id
_entity_poly.type
_entity_poly.pdbx_seq_one_letter_code
_entity_poly.pdbx_strand_id
1 'polypeptide(L)'
;MQLGLSGYSRTGEMPGGLLIDEEVYVTQTKGFVDSQHPKKVYNVVKALYGRHQAPRAWYATLSTFLLKHGYRRGTIDKTLFLKKNNRDIILVQVYVDDIIFRSTKKAWCDEFEALKKG
;
A
#
# COMPACT_ATOMS: atom_id res chain seq x y z
N MET A 1 25.45 -21.72 -1.24
CA MET A 1 24.01 -21.40 -1.28
C MET A 1 23.89 -19.88 -1.12
N GLN A 2 23.93 -19.12 -2.22
CA GLN A 2 23.99 -17.66 -2.17
C GLN A 2 22.58 -17.11 -1.94
N LEU A 3 22.33 -16.59 -0.73
CA LEU A 3 21.14 -15.82 -0.40
C LEU A 3 21.26 -14.46 -1.09
N GLY A 4 20.39 -14.14 -2.06
CA GLY A 4 20.51 -12.91 -2.84
C GLY A 4 19.18 -12.31 -3.25
N LEU A 5 18.97 -11.06 -2.82
CA LEU A 5 17.98 -10.05 -3.26
C LEU A 5 16.60 -10.07 -2.56
N SER A 6 16.53 -9.27 -1.48
CA SER A 6 15.31 -8.86 -0.78
C SER A 6 15.17 -7.34 -0.95
N GLY A 7 13.97 -6.85 -1.26
CA GLY A 7 13.67 -5.41 -1.30
C GLY A 7 12.61 -5.01 -0.28
N TYR A 8 12.65 -3.76 0.18
CA TYR A 8 11.77 -3.17 1.19
C TYR A 8 11.23 -1.83 0.68
N SER A 9 9.92 -1.57 0.82
CA SER A 9 9.29 -0.32 0.40
C SER A 9 8.14 0.07 1.34
N ARG A 10 8.00 1.38 1.61
CA ARG A 10 6.98 2.00 2.48
C ARG A 10 5.85 2.63 1.65
N THR A 11 4.67 2.78 2.27
CA THR A 11 3.43 3.32 1.69
C THR A 11 3.51 4.67 0.95
N GLY A 12 4.58 5.45 1.11
CA GLY A 12 4.73 6.78 0.49
C GLY A 12 5.30 6.81 -0.94
N GLU A 13 5.70 5.67 -1.52
CA GLU A 13 6.49 5.64 -2.77
C GLU A 13 5.70 5.26 -4.04
N MET A 14 4.40 4.93 -3.93
CA MET A 14 3.56 4.68 -5.12
C MET A 14 2.94 6.00 -5.61
N PRO A 15 2.89 6.27 -6.94
CA PRO A 15 2.25 7.47 -7.46
C PRO A 15 0.74 7.43 -7.21
N GLY A 16 0.21 8.51 -6.62
CA GLY A 16 -1.22 8.63 -6.28
C GLY A 16 -1.54 8.45 -4.79
N GLY A 17 -0.75 9.08 -3.91
CA GLY A 17 -0.98 9.10 -2.46
C GLY A 17 -2.47 9.17 -2.09
N LEU A 18 -2.88 8.28 -1.19
CA LEU A 18 -4.27 7.90 -0.94
C LEU A 18 -5.22 9.11 -0.77
N LEU A 19 -5.88 9.50 -1.86
CA LEU A 19 -6.97 10.47 -1.83
C LEU A 19 -8.19 9.81 -1.18
N ILE A 20 -8.86 10.55 -0.31
CA ILE A 20 -10.10 10.11 0.33
C ILE A 20 -11.22 10.37 -0.67
N ASP A 21 -11.94 9.34 -1.08
CA ASP A 21 -13.06 9.44 -2.06
C ASP A 21 -14.34 10.04 -1.42
N GLU A 22 -14.35 10.18 -0.09
CA GLU A 22 -15.47 10.72 0.69
C GLU A 22 -15.06 12.04 1.37
N GLU A 23 -15.89 13.09 1.26
CA GLU A 23 -15.72 14.33 2.02
C GLU A 23 -15.94 14.08 3.51
N VAL A 24 -14.90 14.24 4.33
CA VAL A 24 -14.95 14.02 5.77
C VAL A 24 -14.70 15.32 6.49
N TYR A 25 -15.68 15.72 7.30
CA TYR A 25 -15.58 16.88 8.18
C TYR A 25 -15.25 16.46 9.61
N VAL A 26 -14.27 17.11 10.23
CA VAL A 26 -13.92 16.93 11.64
C VAL A 26 -14.21 18.19 12.45
N THR A 27 -14.77 17.99 13.65
CA THR A 27 -14.96 19.07 14.62
C THR A 27 -13.62 19.59 15.13
N GLN A 28 -13.56 20.88 15.45
CA GLN A 28 -12.33 21.51 15.94
C GLN A 28 -11.88 20.86 17.25
N THR A 29 -10.59 20.55 17.36
CA THR A 29 -10.01 19.95 18.57
C THR A 29 -9.93 20.99 19.69
N LYS A 30 -10.08 20.52 20.93
CA LYS A 30 -10.00 21.35 22.13
C LYS A 30 -8.59 21.96 22.22
N GLY A 31 -8.47 23.27 22.00
CA GLY A 31 -7.19 24.00 21.94
C GLY A 31 -6.82 24.62 20.58
N PHE A 32 -7.51 24.25 19.51
CA PHE A 32 -7.36 24.84 18.16
C PHE A 32 -8.68 25.43 17.66
N VAL A 33 -9.55 25.83 18.59
CA VAL A 33 -10.85 26.40 18.23
C VAL A 33 -10.65 27.82 17.70
N ASP A 34 -11.11 28.08 16.47
CA ASP A 34 -11.17 29.43 15.92
C ASP A 34 -12.24 30.23 16.69
N SER A 35 -11.78 31.20 17.50
CA SER A 35 -12.63 32.06 18.31
C SER A 35 -13.64 32.87 17.51
N GLN A 36 -13.36 33.19 16.24
CA GLN A 36 -14.29 33.92 15.37
C GLN A 36 -15.31 32.97 14.69
N HIS A 37 -14.98 31.69 14.57
CA HIS A 37 -15.83 30.70 13.90
C HIS A 37 -15.91 29.37 14.67
N PRO A 38 -16.46 29.37 15.90
CA PRO A 38 -16.44 28.20 16.79
C PRO A 38 -17.24 27.00 16.27
N LYS A 39 -18.11 27.21 15.27
CA LYS A 39 -18.94 26.16 14.66
C LYS A 39 -18.39 25.60 13.34
N LYS A 40 -17.26 26.11 12.83
CA LYS A 40 -16.67 25.58 11.58
C LYS A 40 -16.12 24.17 11.80
N VAL A 41 -16.17 23.36 10.76
CA VAL A 41 -15.57 22.03 10.71
C VAL A 41 -14.45 22.04 9.67
N TYR A 42 -13.42 21.23 9.87
CA TYR A 42 -12.31 21.11 8.91
C TYR A 42 -12.57 19.95 7.94
N ASN A 43 -12.38 20.17 6.64
CA ASN A 43 -12.37 19.10 5.65
C ASN A 43 -11.01 18.38 5.68
N VAL A 44 -11.04 17.07 5.87
CA VAL A 44 -9.86 16.22 5.88
C VAL A 44 -9.49 15.88 4.44
N VAL A 45 -8.43 16.51 3.91
CA VAL A 45 -7.99 16.33 2.51
C VAL A 45 -7.02 15.14 2.34
N LYS A 46 -6.46 14.62 3.44
CA LYS A 46 -5.58 13.44 3.47
C LYS A 46 -5.95 12.53 4.63
N ALA A 47 -5.91 11.21 4.44
CA ALA A 47 -6.27 10.25 5.47
C ALA A 47 -5.50 10.50 6.78
N LEU A 48 -6.23 10.80 7.86
CA LEU A 48 -5.67 10.80 9.20
C LEU A 48 -5.27 9.35 9.55
N TYR A 49 -4.04 9.16 10.05
CA TYR A 49 -3.58 7.88 10.59
C TYR A 49 -4.62 7.36 11.59
N GLY A 50 -5.38 6.33 11.20
CA GLY A 50 -6.45 5.77 12.02
C GLY A 50 -7.75 5.45 11.29
N ARG A 51 -7.94 5.89 10.04
CA ARG A 51 -9.13 5.46 9.29
C ARG A 51 -8.87 4.09 8.65
N HIS A 52 -9.47 3.03 9.21
CA HIS A 52 -9.38 1.66 8.69
C HIS A 52 -9.73 1.53 7.19
N GLN A 53 -10.48 2.48 6.62
CA GLN A 53 -10.76 2.50 5.19
C GLN A 53 -9.50 2.75 4.35
N ALA A 54 -8.54 3.54 4.83
CA ALA A 54 -7.34 3.88 4.06
C ALA A 54 -6.42 2.65 3.82
N PRO A 55 -6.02 1.88 4.85
CA PRO A 55 -5.28 0.63 4.65
C PRO A 55 -6.05 -0.42 3.86
N ARG A 56 -7.38 -0.49 4.02
CA ARG A 56 -8.23 -1.44 3.28
C ARG A 56 -8.33 -1.10 1.79
N ALA A 57 -8.55 0.17 1.46
CA ALA A 57 -8.59 0.66 0.09
C ALA A 57 -7.22 0.47 -0.59
N TRP A 58 -6.14 0.80 0.12
CA TRP A 58 -4.78 0.58 -0.37
C TRP A 58 -4.52 -0.90 -0.67
N TYR A 59 -4.82 -1.80 0.27
CA TYR A 59 -4.65 -3.23 0.07
C TYR A 59 -5.52 -3.75 -1.09
N ALA A 60 -6.76 -3.27 -1.24
CA ALA A 60 -7.65 -3.67 -2.33
C ALA A 60 -7.07 -3.25 -3.70
N THR A 61 -6.59 -2.01 -3.81
CA THR A 61 -5.95 -1.49 -5.02
C THR A 61 -4.68 -2.25 -5.35
N LEU A 62 -3.77 -2.40 -4.38
CA LEU A 62 -2.52 -3.16 -4.54
C LEU A 62 -2.82 -4.61 -4.96
N SER A 63 -3.77 -5.25 -4.29
CA SER A 63 -4.10 -6.64 -4.58
C SER A 63 -4.65 -6.81 -5.99
N THR A 64 -5.53 -5.91 -6.43
CA THR A 64 -6.08 -5.94 -7.80
C THR A 64 -4.97 -5.72 -8.83
N PHE A 65 -4.05 -4.79 -8.57
CA PHE A 65 -2.87 -4.54 -9.40
C PHE A 65 -1.99 -5.78 -9.54
N LEU A 66 -1.60 -6.41 -8.41
CA LEU A 66 -0.77 -7.61 -8.43
C LEU A 66 -1.43 -8.76 -9.20
N LEU A 67 -2.73 -8.97 -9.01
CA LEU A 67 -3.49 -9.98 -9.76
C LEU A 67 -3.46 -9.71 -11.27
N LYS A 68 -3.64 -8.44 -11.69
CA LYS A 68 -3.57 -8.03 -13.10
C LYS A 68 -2.18 -8.28 -13.71
N HIS A 69 -1.11 -8.18 -12.92
CA HIS A 69 0.28 -8.44 -13.34
C HIS A 69 0.72 -9.92 -13.21
N GLY A 70 -0.24 -10.83 -13.02
CA GLY A 70 -0.01 -12.28 -13.07
C GLY A 70 0.45 -12.89 -11.75
N TYR A 71 0.36 -12.16 -10.64
CA TYR A 71 0.54 -12.73 -9.31
C TYR A 71 -0.71 -13.51 -8.90
N ARG A 72 -0.52 -14.54 -8.09
CA ARG A 72 -1.58 -15.32 -7.47
C ARG A 72 -1.59 -15.03 -5.98
N ARG A 73 -2.77 -14.79 -5.42
CA ARG A 73 -2.93 -14.64 -3.96
C ARG A 73 -2.72 -16.00 -3.28
N GLY A 74 -2.06 -15.99 -2.13
CA GLY A 74 -1.87 -17.17 -1.30
C GLY A 74 -3.20 -17.75 -0.83
N THR A 75 -3.26 -19.08 -0.72
CA THR A 75 -4.49 -19.82 -0.35
C THR A 75 -4.75 -19.74 1.16
N ILE A 76 -3.69 -19.82 1.96
CA ILE A 76 -3.75 -19.79 3.43
C ILE A 76 -3.60 -18.34 3.92
N ASP A 77 -2.55 -17.66 3.46
CA ASP A 77 -2.31 -16.25 3.76
C ASP A 77 -2.70 -15.37 2.58
N LYS A 78 -3.75 -14.55 2.78
CA LYS A 78 -4.24 -13.60 1.77
C LYS A 78 -3.29 -12.41 1.55
N THR A 79 -2.38 -12.16 2.48
CA THR A 79 -1.40 -11.07 2.39
C THR A 79 -0.13 -11.48 1.65
N LEU A 80 0.00 -12.76 1.30
CA LEU A 80 1.07 -13.29 0.45
C LEU A 80 0.63 -13.38 -1.02
N PHE A 81 1.50 -12.95 -1.93
CA PHE A 81 1.35 -13.07 -3.37
C PHE A 81 2.55 -13.79 -3.98
N LEU A 82 2.26 -14.58 -5.00
CA LEU A 82 3.20 -15.47 -5.65
C LEU A 82 3.09 -15.35 -7.17
N LYS A 83 4.21 -15.09 -7.84
CA LYS A 83 4.35 -15.29 -9.29
C LYS A 83 5.49 -16.28 -9.50
N LYS A 84 5.24 -17.33 -10.27
CA LYS A 84 6.24 -18.38 -10.54
C LYS A 84 6.20 -18.79 -12.01
N ASN A 85 7.36 -19.18 -12.52
CA ASN A 85 7.51 -19.91 -13.76
C ASN A 85 8.17 -21.28 -13.43
N ASN A 86 8.65 -22.02 -14.44
CA ASN A 86 9.21 -23.35 -14.22
C ASN A 86 10.54 -23.37 -13.41
N ARG A 87 11.25 -22.24 -13.28
CA ARG A 87 12.56 -22.17 -12.59
C ARG A 87 12.63 -21.10 -11.50
N ASP A 88 11.85 -20.04 -11.65
CA ASP A 88 11.94 -18.83 -10.86
C ASP A 88 10.63 -18.55 -10.12
N ILE A 89 10.78 -17.93 -8.96
CA ILE A 89 9.70 -17.55 -8.05
C ILE A 89 9.94 -16.13 -7.53
N ILE A 90 8.88 -15.33 -7.46
CA ILE A 90 8.84 -14.09 -6.69
C ILE A 90 7.68 -14.17 -5.70
N LEU A 91 8.01 -13.87 -4.44
CA LEU A 91 7.11 -13.79 -3.30
C LEU A 91 6.98 -12.31 -2.91
N VAL A 92 5.76 -11.86 -2.64
CA VAL A 92 5.45 -10.51 -2.17
C VAL A 92 4.53 -10.65 -0.97
N GLN A 93 4.98 -10.20 0.20
CA GLN A 93 4.21 -10.16 1.43
C GLN A 93 3.85 -8.71 1.74
N VAL A 94 2.58 -8.48 2.07
CA VAL A 94 2.05 -7.15 2.41
C VAL A 94 1.73 -7.10 3.90
N TYR A 95 2.29 -6.14 4.62
CA TYR A 95 2.01 -5.95 6.05
C TYR A 95 1.71 -4.48 6.35
N VAL A 96 0.42 -4.15 6.48
CA VAL A 96 -0.11 -2.80 6.76
C VAL A 96 0.42 -1.73 5.80
N ASP A 97 1.58 -1.16 6.10
CA ASP A 97 2.24 -0.06 5.39
C ASP A 97 3.51 -0.51 4.63
N ASP A 98 3.93 -1.75 4.83
CA ASP A 98 5.18 -2.30 4.30
C ASP A 98 4.93 -3.40 3.27
N ILE A 99 5.77 -3.43 2.25
CA ILE A 99 5.85 -4.53 1.29
C ILE A 99 7.24 -5.15 1.37
N ILE A 100 7.28 -6.45 1.62
CA ILE A 100 8.49 -7.26 1.57
C ILE A 100 8.39 -8.17 0.37
N PHE A 101 9.41 -8.18 -0.48
CA PHE A 101 9.45 -9.08 -1.62
C PHE A 101 10.81 -9.74 -1.78
N ARG A 102 10.78 -10.95 -2.32
CA ARG A 102 11.97 -11.76 -2.59
C ARG A 102 11.77 -12.53 -3.89
N SER A 103 12.78 -12.52 -4.75
CA SER A 103 12.77 -13.27 -6.00
C SER A 103 14.03 -14.13 -6.11
N THR A 104 13.91 -15.28 -6.79
CA THR A 104 15.10 -16.05 -7.23
C THR A 104 15.74 -15.49 -8.50
N LYS A 105 15.05 -14.58 -9.20
CA LYS A 105 15.52 -13.93 -10.42
C LYS A 105 15.61 -12.42 -10.23
N LYS A 106 16.81 -11.85 -10.39
CA LYS A 106 17.05 -10.40 -10.25
C LYS A 106 16.14 -9.56 -11.15
N ALA A 107 15.94 -9.97 -12.40
CA ALA A 107 15.09 -9.23 -13.35
C ALA A 107 13.65 -9.03 -12.84
N TRP A 108 13.13 -9.95 -12.02
CA TRP A 108 11.80 -9.79 -11.41
C TRP A 108 11.80 -8.84 -10.22
N CYS A 109 12.92 -8.69 -9.51
CA CYS A 109 13.07 -7.61 -8.53
C CYS A 109 13.07 -6.26 -9.25
N ASP A 110 13.83 -6.14 -10.34
CA ASP A 110 13.92 -4.90 -11.12
C ASP A 110 12.56 -4.54 -11.75
N GLU A 111 11.83 -5.51 -12.30
CA GLU A 111 10.45 -5.36 -12.80
C GLU A 111 9.51 -4.89 -11.68
N PHE A 112 9.56 -5.53 -10.52
CA PHE A 112 8.71 -5.17 -9.38
C PHE A 112 9.03 -3.76 -8.84
N GLU A 113 10.30 -3.36 -8.84
CA GLU A 113 10.70 -2.00 -8.47
C GLU A 113 10.25 -0.95 -9.50
N ALA A 114 10.31 -1.26 -10.79
CA ALA A 114 9.78 -0.39 -11.84
C ALA A 114 8.26 -0.23 -11.73
N LEU A 115 7.53 -1.32 -11.46
CA LEU A 115 6.08 -1.32 -11.24
C LEU A 115 5.64 -0.45 -10.06
N LYS A 116 6.52 -0.20 -9.09
CA LYS A 116 6.22 0.68 -7.95
C LYS A 116 6.36 2.17 -8.28
N LYS A 117 7.14 2.52 -9.30
CA LYS A 117 7.47 3.91 -9.65
C LYS A 117 6.52 4.54 -10.68
N GLY A 118 5.67 3.74 -11.33
CA GLY A 118 4.70 4.18 -12.34
C GLY A 118 3.30 4.26 -11.78
#